data_AF-A0A8T0WJX1-F1
#
_entry.id   AF-A0A8T0WJX1-F1
#
_cell.length_a   1.000
_cell.length_b   1.000
_cell.length_c   1.000
_cell.angle_alpha   90.00
_cell.angle_beta   90.00
_cell.angle_gamma   90.00
#
_symmetry.space_group_name_H-M   'P 1'
#
loop_
_entity.id
_entity.type
_entity.pdbx_description
1 polymer ?
#
loop_
_entity_poly.entity_id
_entity_poly.type
_entity_poly.pdbx_seq_one_letter_code
_entity_poly.pdbx_strand_id
1 'polypeptide(L)'
;MPTARASYPSTTFSFFLDLSQHDSEHSFPPISMFPDHKLRRTLTSGTTHAAIETRDSPFRNRSDHPSPLLDRAMNKLLLAAVCAILLLLSAGHVESRRHGDSSSERQYKLFVFGDEYADTGNYPVADLTKTTRAWYYPYGSNDKDHGATPSGRFSNGLVLPDFVARILGMDESPPAESKREQDGVDPSGMNFAVGGAGVVAGTSEAPKLGRQVDKFKRMVRHGIIDDDLTDSVALIAFSGRRDYERFHDMTNTDVKAVAQDVTDKIADAVEQLLDLGVEKVVVTTLPPLGCTPGLSKTKDGVYDAKCDGQKVTSIHNAYLEEKVFQYKDVFNLDLKAAFNRHAGPSSRSKKFKYKLEPCCDSLDQSGYCGQITEDGEPQYNLGAKPDKFFYWDDINPTHAGWKAVVNEFEESIRNFLHI
;
A
#
# COMPACT_ATOMS: atom_id res chain seq x y z
N MET A 1 -71.62 -11.92 17.18
CA MET A 1 -72.30 -11.92 15.87
C MET A 1 -72.47 -10.48 15.42
N PRO A 2 -72.17 -10.11 14.16
CA PRO A 2 -71.16 -10.68 13.25
C PRO A 2 -70.13 -9.60 12.85
N THR A 3 -68.81 -9.87 12.93
CA THR A 3 -67.94 -10.43 11.88
C THR A 3 -67.97 -9.70 10.53
N ALA A 4 -66.82 -9.13 10.14
CA ALA A 4 -66.37 -9.08 8.76
C ALA A 4 -64.85 -9.27 8.70
N ARG A 5 -64.44 -10.43 8.15
CA ARG A 5 -63.11 -10.77 7.62
C ARG A 5 -62.88 -10.06 6.27
N ALA A 6 -61.60 -10.03 5.89
CA ALA A 6 -60.99 -10.12 4.54
C ALA A 6 -60.04 -8.92 4.30
N SER A 7 -58.86 -9.04 3.70
CA SER A 7 -58.12 -10.15 3.10
C SER A 7 -56.76 -9.59 2.67
N TYR A 8 -55.67 -10.31 2.93
CA TYR A 8 -54.36 -10.06 2.31
C TYR A 8 -54.36 -10.49 0.85
N PRO A 9 -53.52 -9.87 0.00
CA PRO A 9 -52.77 -10.60 -0.99
C PRO A 9 -51.27 -10.60 -0.65
N SER A 10 -50.77 -11.82 -0.47
CA SER A 10 -49.36 -12.18 -0.55
C SER A 10 -48.95 -12.19 -2.02
N THR A 11 -48.00 -11.36 -2.42
CA THR A 11 -47.33 -11.48 -3.72
C THR A 11 -45.94 -12.07 -3.49
N THR A 12 -45.86 -13.39 -3.57
CA THR A 12 -44.63 -14.17 -3.69
C THR A 12 -44.11 -14.01 -5.12
N PHE A 13 -42.96 -13.36 -5.29
CA PHE A 13 -42.19 -13.45 -6.53
C PHE A 13 -41.10 -14.51 -6.35
N SER A 14 -41.39 -15.72 -6.84
CA SER A 14 -40.37 -16.72 -7.15
C SER A 14 -39.71 -16.33 -8.47
N PHE A 15 -38.42 -16.06 -8.46
CA PHE A 15 -37.61 -16.15 -9.68
C PHE A 15 -36.87 -17.50 -9.66
N PHE A 16 -37.29 -18.36 -10.59
CA PHE A 16 -36.62 -19.60 -10.92
C PHE A 16 -35.28 -19.29 -11.63
N LEU A 17 -34.26 -20.03 -11.21
CA LEU A 17 -33.02 -20.27 -11.94
C LEU A 17 -33.34 -20.85 -13.32
N ASP A 18 -32.71 -20.30 -14.37
CA ASP A 18 -32.49 -21.04 -15.60
C ASP A 18 -30.98 -21.09 -15.88
N LEU A 19 -30.45 -22.30 -15.77
CA LEU A 19 -29.07 -22.67 -16.07
C LEU A 19 -29.08 -23.24 -17.48
N SER A 20 -28.59 -22.49 -18.47
CA SER A 20 -28.20 -23.07 -19.75
C SER A 20 -26.68 -23.05 -19.88
N GLN A 21 -26.10 -24.23 -19.80
CA GLN A 21 -24.73 -24.54 -20.22
C GLN A 21 -24.58 -24.24 -21.71
N HIS A 22 -23.56 -23.47 -22.07
CA HIS A 22 -22.99 -23.53 -23.41
C HIS A 22 -21.47 -23.63 -23.30
N ASP A 23 -20.99 -24.84 -23.55
CA ASP A 23 -19.60 -25.13 -23.89
C ASP A 23 -19.23 -24.40 -25.19
N SER A 24 -18.13 -23.65 -25.16
CA SER A 24 -17.37 -23.38 -26.38
C SER A 24 -15.88 -23.30 -26.04
N GLU A 25 -15.17 -24.33 -26.49
CA GLU A 25 -13.72 -24.37 -26.58
C GLU A 25 -13.24 -23.28 -27.53
N HIS A 26 -12.42 -22.34 -27.04
CA HIS A 26 -11.60 -21.51 -27.92
C HIS A 26 -10.14 -21.56 -27.47
N SER A 27 -9.37 -22.20 -28.34
CA SER A 27 -7.92 -22.34 -28.34
C SER A 27 -7.28 -20.98 -28.69
N PHE A 28 -6.39 -20.51 -27.80
CA PHE A 28 -5.55 -19.34 -28.05
C PHE A 28 -4.29 -19.72 -28.85
N PRO A 29 -3.91 -18.97 -29.91
CA PRO A 29 -2.58 -19.07 -30.49
C PRO A 29 -1.57 -18.20 -29.73
N PRO A 30 -0.26 -18.52 -29.78
CA PRO A 30 0.76 -17.87 -28.97
C PRO A 30 1.17 -16.48 -29.49
N ILE A 31 1.50 -15.63 -28.52
CA ILE A 31 1.98 -14.25 -28.63
C ILE A 31 3.32 -14.19 -29.39
N SER A 32 3.38 -13.42 -30.47
CA SER A 32 4.61 -13.11 -31.20
C SER A 32 5.33 -11.90 -30.59
N MET A 33 6.50 -12.12 -29.99
CA MET A 33 7.51 -11.10 -29.73
C MET A 33 8.28 -10.76 -31.01
N PHE A 34 8.58 -9.48 -31.25
CA PHE A 34 9.77 -8.97 -31.99
C PHE A 34 9.86 -7.43 -31.85
N PRO A 35 11.02 -6.77 -32.09
CA PRO A 35 12.39 -7.16 -31.73
C PRO A 35 13.26 -6.00 -31.16
N ASP A 36 14.32 -6.39 -30.44
CA ASP A 36 15.46 -5.56 -30.04
C ASP A 36 16.25 -4.98 -31.22
N HIS A 37 16.60 -3.69 -31.12
CA HIS A 37 17.51 -3.01 -32.02
C HIS A 37 18.98 -3.34 -31.71
N LYS A 38 19.66 -4.06 -32.62
CA LYS A 38 21.13 -4.19 -32.66
C LYS A 38 21.78 -2.94 -33.27
N LEU A 39 22.70 -2.32 -32.54
CA LEU A 39 23.69 -1.37 -33.07
C LEU A 39 25.06 -2.05 -33.12
N ARG A 40 25.64 -2.16 -34.32
CA ARG A 40 27.01 -2.62 -34.58
C ARG A 40 27.68 -1.60 -35.51
N ARG A 41 28.82 -1.03 -35.09
CA ARG A 41 29.84 -0.40 -35.95
C ARG A 41 31.21 -0.69 -35.34
N THR A 42 31.94 -1.66 -35.89
CA THR A 42 33.13 -1.52 -36.76
C THR A 42 34.30 -0.80 -36.12
N LEU A 43 35.29 -1.59 -35.68
CA LEU A 43 36.68 -1.20 -35.45
C LEU A 43 37.53 -1.73 -36.61
N THR A 44 38.33 -0.85 -37.20
CA THR A 44 39.28 -1.12 -38.27
C THR A 44 40.64 -1.54 -37.72
N SER A 45 41.28 -2.43 -38.49
CA SER A 45 42.59 -3.06 -38.28
C SER A 45 43.79 -2.14 -38.59
N GLY A 46 44.92 -2.41 -37.94
CA GLY A 46 46.26 -1.98 -38.38
C GLY A 46 47.35 -2.88 -37.80
N THR A 47 47.96 -3.70 -38.67
CA THR A 47 49.18 -4.52 -38.52
C THR A 47 50.44 -3.64 -38.37
N THR A 48 51.61 -4.05 -37.85
CA THR A 48 52.59 -5.05 -38.37
C THR A 48 53.77 -5.29 -37.40
N HIS A 49 54.43 -6.44 -37.60
CA HIS A 49 55.65 -7.03 -37.03
C HIS A 49 56.94 -6.17 -36.94
N ALA A 50 57.86 -6.52 -36.01
CA ALA A 50 59.16 -7.15 -36.32
C ALA A 50 60.07 -7.29 -35.06
N ALA A 51 60.72 -8.45 -34.94
CA ALA A 51 61.79 -8.75 -33.99
C ALA A 51 63.15 -8.75 -34.71
N ILE A 52 64.22 -8.32 -34.05
CA ILE A 52 65.61 -8.50 -34.50
C ILE A 52 66.47 -8.91 -33.30
N GLU A 53 67.20 -9.99 -33.51
CA GLU A 53 68.23 -10.61 -32.67
C GLU A 53 69.64 -10.04 -33.00
N THR A 54 70.57 -10.11 -32.04
CA THR A 54 72.02 -10.47 -32.15
C THR A 54 72.79 -9.86 -30.96
N ARG A 55 73.30 -10.66 -30.01
CA ARG A 55 74.66 -11.27 -29.89
C ARG A 55 75.82 -10.27 -29.78
N ASP A 56 76.46 -10.20 -28.60
CA ASP A 56 77.90 -10.54 -28.41
C ASP A 56 78.36 -10.36 -26.94
N SER A 57 79.32 -11.19 -26.53
CA SER A 57 80.05 -11.22 -25.24
C SER A 57 81.51 -10.79 -25.47
N PRO A 58 82.46 -10.88 -24.51
CA PRO A 58 82.47 -10.67 -23.04
C PRO A 58 83.61 -9.70 -22.61
N PHE A 59 83.65 -9.23 -21.35
CA PHE A 59 84.94 -9.01 -20.66
C PHE A 59 84.77 -9.04 -19.13
N ARG A 60 85.60 -9.86 -18.48
CA ARG A 60 85.73 -10.02 -17.03
C ARG A 60 86.35 -8.78 -16.40
N ASN A 61 85.89 -8.43 -15.19
CA ASN A 61 86.81 -8.15 -14.11
C ASN A 61 86.23 -8.57 -12.75
N ARG A 62 87.13 -9.11 -11.92
CA ARG A 62 86.89 -9.77 -10.64
C ARG A 62 87.33 -8.81 -9.53
N SER A 63 86.51 -8.62 -8.51
CA SER A 63 86.93 -8.07 -7.22
C SER A 63 86.01 -8.60 -6.13
N ASP A 64 86.64 -9.04 -5.03
CA ASP A 64 86.13 -9.95 -4.01
C ASP A 64 85.26 -9.30 -2.89
N HIS A 65 84.52 -10.18 -2.18
CA HIS A 65 83.87 -10.10 -0.85
C HIS A 65 82.38 -9.67 -0.76
N PRO A 66 81.59 -10.17 0.23
CA PRO A 66 81.52 -11.49 0.87
C PRO A 66 80.13 -12.19 0.67
N SER A 67 79.98 -13.39 1.24
CA SER A 67 78.91 -14.40 1.09
C SER A 67 77.42 -13.96 1.20
N PRO A 68 76.49 -14.52 0.39
CA PRO A 68 75.07 -14.13 0.30
C PRO A 68 74.13 -14.82 1.32
N LEU A 69 74.69 -15.42 2.38
CA LEU A 69 73.90 -16.23 3.33
C LEU A 69 73.38 -15.43 4.54
N LEU A 70 74.01 -14.31 4.91
CA LEU A 70 73.50 -13.45 5.99
C LEU A 70 72.37 -12.52 5.52
N ASP A 71 72.40 -12.02 4.28
CA ASP A 71 71.38 -11.08 3.77
C ASP A 71 70.01 -11.74 3.57
N ARG A 72 69.97 -13.01 3.17
CA ARG A 72 68.69 -13.73 3.02
C ARG A 72 68.04 -14.04 4.37
N ALA A 73 68.83 -14.29 5.41
CA ALA A 73 68.32 -14.51 6.76
C ALA A 73 67.85 -13.19 7.39
N MET A 74 68.63 -12.10 7.22
CA MET A 74 68.25 -10.77 7.67
C MET A 74 66.99 -10.26 6.98
N ASN A 75 66.84 -10.46 5.66
CA ASN A 75 65.61 -10.05 4.95
C ASN A 75 64.36 -10.83 5.39
N LYS A 76 64.51 -12.10 5.78
CA LYS A 76 63.39 -12.89 6.35
C LYS A 76 63.03 -12.42 7.75
N LEU A 77 64.02 -12.08 8.58
CA LEU A 77 63.79 -11.52 9.91
C LEU A 77 63.15 -10.13 9.82
N LEU A 78 63.60 -9.29 8.87
CA LEU A 78 63.03 -7.96 8.64
C LEU A 78 61.59 -8.07 8.17
N LEU A 79 61.29 -8.99 7.25
CA LEU A 79 59.94 -9.21 6.75
C LEU A 79 59.02 -9.75 7.86
N ALA A 80 59.51 -10.67 8.69
CA ALA A 80 58.77 -11.16 9.84
C ALA A 80 58.50 -10.06 10.88
N ALA A 81 59.49 -9.19 11.14
CA ALA A 81 59.34 -8.05 12.03
C ALA A 81 58.35 -7.01 11.48
N VAL A 82 58.38 -6.72 10.17
CA VAL A 82 57.42 -5.84 9.51
C VAL A 82 56.01 -6.43 9.55
N CYS A 83 55.85 -7.74 9.29
CA CYS A 83 54.55 -8.42 9.45
C CYS A 83 54.05 -8.39 10.90
N ALA A 84 54.93 -8.59 11.88
CA ALA A 84 54.56 -8.51 13.30
C ALA A 84 54.16 -7.08 13.71
N ILE A 85 54.87 -6.06 13.21
CA ILE A 85 54.52 -4.65 13.44
C ILE A 85 53.19 -4.31 12.75
N LEU A 86 52.95 -4.79 11.53
CA LEU A 86 51.66 -4.62 10.84
C LEU A 86 50.51 -5.31 11.60
N LEU A 87 50.74 -6.52 12.14
CA LEU A 87 49.77 -7.22 12.98
C LEU A 87 49.48 -6.47 14.29
N LEU A 88 50.50 -5.89 14.92
CA LEU A 88 50.37 -5.10 16.15
C LEU A 88 49.69 -3.73 15.89
N LEU A 89 49.94 -3.11 14.73
CA LEU A 89 49.27 -1.87 14.30
C LEU A 89 47.81 -2.12 13.90
N SER A 90 47.47 -3.30 13.36
CA SER A 90 46.08 -3.73 13.17
C SER A 90 45.39 -4.14 14.47
N ALA A 91 46.12 -4.65 15.46
CA ALA A 91 45.59 -4.94 16.79
C ALA A 91 45.26 -3.65 17.58
N GLY A 92 45.98 -2.55 17.31
CA GLY A 92 45.70 -1.22 17.86
C GLY A 92 44.53 -0.47 17.19
N HIS A 93 43.97 -1.00 16.09
CA HIS A 93 42.72 -0.52 15.46
C HIS A 93 41.55 -1.48 15.65
N VAL A 94 41.70 -2.50 16.49
CA VAL A 94 40.55 -3.04 17.21
C VAL A 94 40.27 -2.06 18.34
N GLU A 95 39.77 -0.87 17.98
CA GLU A 95 38.76 -0.28 18.82
C GLU A 95 37.77 -1.41 19.04
N SER A 96 37.64 -1.81 20.31
CA SER A 96 36.38 -2.36 20.77
C SER A 96 35.34 -1.37 20.23
N ARG A 97 34.75 -1.72 19.08
CA ARG A 97 33.39 -1.32 18.80
C ARG A 97 32.73 -1.80 20.07
N ARG A 98 32.51 -0.86 20.99
CA ARG A 98 31.43 -1.00 21.94
C ARG A 98 30.33 -1.59 21.06
N HIS A 99 29.85 -2.78 21.40
CA HIS A 99 28.44 -3.02 21.21
C HIS A 99 27.80 -1.85 21.96
N GLY A 100 27.74 -0.66 21.32
CA GLY A 100 26.56 0.16 21.40
C GLY A 100 25.52 -0.85 21.04
N ASP A 101 24.77 -1.22 22.07
CA ASP A 101 23.52 -1.91 21.98
C ASP A 101 22.90 -1.48 20.65
N SER A 102 23.08 -2.29 19.60
CA SER A 102 22.16 -2.21 18.49
C SER A 102 20.94 -2.80 19.15
N SER A 103 20.16 -1.94 19.81
CA SER A 103 18.73 -2.18 19.90
C SER A 103 18.38 -2.56 18.48
N SER A 104 18.17 -3.85 18.21
CA SER A 104 17.60 -4.24 16.94
C SER A 104 16.32 -3.43 16.89
N GLU A 105 16.27 -2.39 16.06
CA GLU A 105 15.09 -1.54 15.99
C GLU A 105 13.91 -2.49 15.81
N ARG A 106 12.96 -2.41 16.74
CA ARG A 106 11.83 -3.34 16.82
C ARG A 106 11.14 -3.32 15.46
N GLN A 107 11.30 -4.40 14.70
CA GLN A 107 10.81 -4.46 13.33
C GLN A 107 9.40 -5.02 13.35
N TYR A 108 8.42 -4.13 13.20
CA TYR A 108 7.03 -4.53 13.20
C TYR A 108 6.64 -5.26 11.90
N LYS A 109 5.80 -6.29 12.00
CA LYS A 109 5.00 -6.82 10.88
C LYS A 109 3.72 -5.99 10.76
N LEU A 110 3.24 -5.72 9.55
CA LEU A 110 2.01 -5.00 9.30
C LEU A 110 0.94 -5.93 8.69
N PHE A 111 -0.25 -5.98 9.28
CA PHE A 111 -1.40 -6.67 8.72
C PHE A 111 -2.51 -5.69 8.41
N VAL A 112 -2.90 -5.57 7.14
CA VAL A 112 -3.80 -4.50 6.68
C VAL A 112 -5.18 -5.07 6.35
N PHE A 113 -6.23 -4.42 6.83
CA PHE A 113 -7.63 -4.75 6.60
C PHE A 113 -8.38 -3.49 6.18
N GLY A 114 -9.33 -3.58 5.25
CA GLY A 114 -9.95 -2.38 4.72
C GLY A 114 -10.62 -2.50 3.37
N ASP A 115 -10.85 -1.33 2.79
CA ASP A 115 -11.40 -1.14 1.46
C ASP A 115 -10.38 -0.47 0.50
N GLU A 116 -10.87 0.27 -0.49
CA GLU A 116 -10.07 1.03 -1.46
C GLU A 116 -9.04 2.00 -0.86
N TYR A 117 -9.22 2.44 0.40
CA TYR A 117 -8.22 3.27 1.07
C TYR A 117 -6.93 2.51 1.42
N ALA A 118 -7.01 1.18 1.47
CA ALA A 118 -5.92 0.32 1.90
C ALA A 118 -5.57 -0.81 0.91
N ASP A 119 -6.35 -1.01 -0.14
CA ASP A 119 -6.06 -2.02 -1.15
C ASP A 119 -4.78 -1.71 -1.95
N THR A 120 -3.90 -2.71 -2.05
CA THR A 120 -2.64 -2.68 -2.84
C THR A 120 -2.63 -3.70 -3.98
N GLY A 121 -3.82 -4.15 -4.37
CA GLY A 121 -4.07 -5.02 -5.52
C GLY A 121 -4.61 -6.40 -5.15
N ASN A 122 -5.51 -6.50 -4.17
CA ASN A 122 -6.30 -7.69 -3.88
C ASN A 122 -7.55 -7.82 -4.74
N TYR A 123 -8.15 -6.69 -5.17
CA TYR A 123 -9.25 -6.79 -6.11
C TYR A 123 -8.75 -7.42 -7.43
N PRO A 124 -9.41 -8.46 -7.97
CA PRO A 124 -8.89 -9.18 -9.13
C PRO A 124 -8.82 -8.30 -10.38
N VAL A 125 -7.81 -8.54 -11.22
CA VAL A 125 -7.72 -7.95 -12.55
C VAL A 125 -8.81 -8.56 -13.43
N ALA A 126 -9.64 -7.71 -14.02
CA ALA A 126 -10.66 -8.07 -15.01
C ALA A 126 -10.93 -6.85 -15.89
N ASP A 127 -11.79 -7.00 -16.90
CA ASP A 127 -12.14 -5.94 -17.86
C ASP A 127 -12.41 -4.59 -17.18
N LEU A 128 -12.03 -3.50 -17.85
CA LEU A 128 -12.11 -2.15 -17.33
C LEU A 128 -13.56 -1.78 -16.97
N THR A 129 -13.80 -1.65 -15.67
CA THR A 129 -15.06 -1.23 -15.07
C THR A 129 -14.79 -0.26 -13.93
N LYS A 130 -15.85 0.31 -13.36
CA LYS A 130 -15.72 1.14 -12.16
C LYS A 130 -15.03 0.40 -11.02
N THR A 131 -15.23 -0.91 -10.83
CA THR A 131 -14.62 -1.65 -9.72
C THR A 131 -13.18 -2.06 -10.00
N THR A 132 -12.81 -2.35 -11.26
CA THR A 132 -11.46 -2.80 -11.64
C THR A 132 -10.52 -1.66 -12.06
N ARG A 133 -11.02 -0.41 -12.12
CA ARG A 133 -10.29 0.78 -12.63
C ARG A 133 -8.89 0.99 -12.06
N ALA A 134 -8.61 0.54 -10.83
CA ALA A 134 -7.30 0.66 -10.20
C ALA A 134 -6.17 -0.11 -10.92
N TRP A 135 -6.53 -1.02 -11.83
CA TRP A 135 -5.62 -1.77 -12.70
C TRP A 135 -5.37 -1.11 -14.07
N TYR A 136 -5.93 0.07 -14.30
CA TYR A 136 -5.86 0.75 -15.59
C TYR A 136 -5.38 2.20 -15.43
N TYR A 137 -4.77 2.73 -16.49
CA TYR A 137 -4.42 4.15 -16.55
C TYR A 137 -5.69 5.01 -16.35
N PRO A 138 -5.65 6.09 -15.54
CA PRO A 138 -4.47 6.79 -15.03
C PRO A 138 -3.97 6.38 -13.64
N TYR A 139 -4.49 5.30 -13.04
CA TYR A 139 -4.03 4.86 -11.72
C TYR A 139 -2.53 4.48 -11.74
N GLY A 140 -1.82 4.78 -10.65
CA GLY A 140 -0.36 4.57 -10.56
C GLY A 140 0.52 5.54 -11.36
N SER A 141 -0.05 6.48 -12.14
CA SER A 141 0.72 7.37 -13.04
C SER A 141 1.75 8.31 -12.37
N ASN A 142 1.66 8.52 -11.06
CA ASN A 142 2.64 9.29 -10.28
C ASN A 142 3.66 8.43 -9.52
N ASP A 143 3.50 7.12 -9.52
CA ASP A 143 4.34 6.19 -8.78
C ASP A 143 5.56 5.75 -9.58
N LYS A 144 6.57 6.61 -9.62
CA LYS A 144 7.79 6.38 -10.42
C LYS A 144 8.59 5.18 -9.95
N ASP A 145 8.52 4.87 -8.67
CA ASP A 145 9.23 3.73 -8.07
C ASP A 145 8.63 2.40 -8.58
N HIS A 146 7.34 2.41 -8.95
CA HIS A 146 6.62 1.31 -9.59
C HIS A 146 6.41 1.52 -11.10
N GLY A 147 7.33 2.24 -11.75
CA GLY A 147 7.33 2.43 -13.21
C GLY A 147 6.20 3.32 -13.75
N ALA A 148 5.50 4.05 -12.88
CA ALA A 148 4.32 4.85 -13.20
C ALA A 148 3.19 4.03 -13.85
N THR A 149 2.98 2.79 -13.36
CA THR A 149 1.99 1.84 -13.88
C THR A 149 0.90 1.52 -12.84
N PRO A 150 -0.31 1.12 -13.28
CA PRO A 150 -1.36 0.69 -12.36
C PRO A 150 -0.93 -0.52 -11.54
N SER A 151 -1.16 -0.47 -10.23
CA SER A 151 -0.76 -1.53 -9.28
C SER A 151 -1.92 -2.19 -8.55
N GLY A 152 -3.17 -1.78 -8.85
CA GLY A 152 -4.36 -2.12 -8.08
C GLY A 152 -4.63 -1.19 -6.88
N ARG A 153 -3.78 -0.18 -6.67
CA ARG A 153 -4.01 0.90 -5.70
C ARG A 153 -5.01 1.91 -6.26
N PHE A 154 -6.04 2.27 -5.48
CA PHE A 154 -7.05 3.26 -5.87
C PHE A 154 -6.55 4.71 -5.75
N SER A 155 -5.34 4.99 -6.23
CA SER A 155 -4.74 6.32 -6.28
C SER A 155 -3.84 6.47 -7.51
N ASN A 156 -3.25 7.65 -7.71
CA ASN A 156 -2.19 7.85 -8.68
C ASN A 156 -0.83 7.29 -8.22
N GLY A 157 -0.76 6.67 -7.06
CA GLY A 157 0.41 5.91 -6.59
C GLY A 157 0.11 5.27 -5.24
N LEU A 158 1.06 5.34 -4.31
CA LEU A 158 0.89 4.87 -2.93
C LEU A 158 -0.39 5.36 -2.21
N VAL A 159 -0.94 4.49 -1.36
CA VAL A 159 -2.14 4.67 -0.54
C VAL A 159 -1.82 4.67 0.95
N LEU A 160 -2.83 4.80 1.83
CA LEU A 160 -2.67 4.92 3.28
C LEU A 160 -1.67 3.91 3.91
N PRO A 161 -1.80 2.58 3.70
CA PRO A 161 -0.92 1.61 4.34
C PRO A 161 0.54 1.73 3.92
N ASP A 162 0.83 2.24 2.72
CA ASP A 162 2.20 2.44 2.27
C ASP A 162 2.95 3.47 3.12
N PHE A 163 2.26 4.55 3.51
CA PHE A 163 2.85 5.57 4.36
C PHE A 163 2.91 5.13 5.83
N VAL A 164 1.97 4.31 6.30
CA VAL A 164 2.04 3.70 7.64
C VAL A 164 3.24 2.75 7.72
N ALA A 165 3.43 1.89 6.71
CA ALA A 165 4.56 0.97 6.63
C ALA A 165 5.91 1.70 6.65
N ARG A 166 6.01 2.86 6.00
CA ARG A 166 7.21 3.72 6.07
C ARG A 166 7.53 4.23 7.47
N ILE A 167 6.52 4.51 8.28
CA ILE A 167 6.73 4.87 9.69
C ILE A 167 7.29 3.67 10.47
N LEU A 168 6.87 2.45 10.12
CA LEU A 168 7.37 1.19 10.68
C LEU A 168 8.75 0.77 10.16
N GLY A 169 9.39 1.58 9.28
CA GLY A 169 10.70 1.29 8.72
C GLY A 169 10.70 0.40 7.47
N MET A 170 9.55 0.18 6.84
CA MET A 170 9.43 -0.54 5.56
C MET A 170 9.47 0.42 4.37
N ASP A 171 9.72 -0.08 3.16
CA ASP A 171 9.68 0.76 1.95
C ASP A 171 8.25 1.15 1.54
N GLU A 172 7.30 0.23 1.72
CA GLU A 172 5.88 0.38 1.41
C GLU A 172 5.01 -0.69 2.11
N SER A 173 3.71 -0.70 1.83
CA SER A 173 2.75 -1.68 2.40
C SER A 173 3.23 -3.10 2.15
N PRO A 174 2.97 -4.04 3.07
CA PRO A 174 3.13 -5.44 2.79
C PRO A 174 2.33 -5.85 1.55
N PRO A 175 2.77 -6.89 0.82
CA PRO A 175 2.11 -7.35 -0.39
C PRO A 175 0.63 -7.70 -0.18
N ALA A 176 -0.17 -7.45 -1.21
CA ALA A 176 -1.53 -7.96 -1.33
C ALA A 176 -1.53 -9.49 -1.18
N GLU A 177 -2.42 -10.00 -0.33
CA GLU A 177 -2.54 -11.41 -0.02
C GLU A 177 -2.81 -12.28 -1.27
N SER A 178 -3.65 -11.79 -2.19
CA SER A 178 -3.92 -12.45 -3.48
C SER A 178 -2.67 -12.72 -4.33
N LYS A 179 -1.60 -11.94 -4.15
CA LYS A 179 -0.32 -12.10 -4.85
C LYS A 179 0.64 -13.07 -4.15
N ARG A 180 0.26 -13.57 -2.97
CA ARG A 180 1.11 -14.36 -2.06
C ARG A 180 0.51 -15.71 -1.66
N GLU A 181 -0.66 -16.07 -2.18
CA GLU A 181 -1.34 -17.33 -1.84
C GLU A 181 -0.46 -18.59 -2.00
N GLN A 182 0.56 -18.54 -2.87
CA GLN A 182 1.49 -19.65 -3.14
C GLN A 182 2.91 -19.46 -2.56
N ASP A 183 3.27 -18.24 -2.18
CA ASP A 183 4.65 -17.87 -1.78
C ASP A 183 4.83 -17.75 -0.26
N GLY A 184 3.74 -17.88 0.52
CA GLY A 184 3.76 -17.68 1.97
C GLY A 184 3.69 -16.20 2.36
N VAL A 185 4.10 -15.88 3.58
CA VAL A 185 3.96 -14.54 4.17
C VAL A 185 5.26 -13.76 4.03
N ASP A 186 5.15 -12.50 3.64
CA ASP A 186 6.29 -11.59 3.55
C ASP A 186 6.75 -11.20 4.96
N PRO A 187 8.07 -11.03 5.22
CA PRO A 187 8.54 -10.55 6.53
C PRO A 187 7.92 -9.22 6.98
N SER A 188 7.49 -8.38 6.02
CA SER A 188 6.77 -7.13 6.30
C SER A 188 5.31 -7.32 6.73
N GLY A 189 4.76 -8.54 6.59
CA GLY A 189 3.38 -8.90 6.91
C GLY A 189 2.52 -9.15 5.66
N MET A 190 1.25 -8.74 5.69
CA MET A 190 0.30 -9.04 4.60
C MET A 190 -0.87 -8.07 4.54
N ASN A 191 -1.31 -7.73 3.33
CA ASN A 191 -2.47 -6.86 3.11
C ASN A 191 -3.70 -7.67 2.66
N PHE A 192 -4.77 -7.62 3.44
CA PHE A 192 -6.09 -8.26 3.20
C PHE A 192 -7.18 -7.28 2.76
N ALA A 193 -6.89 -5.98 2.67
CA ALA A 193 -7.85 -4.96 2.26
C ALA A 193 -8.23 -5.15 0.78
N VAL A 194 -9.49 -4.91 0.43
CA VAL A 194 -10.00 -5.11 -0.94
C VAL A 194 -10.92 -3.96 -1.35
N GLY A 195 -10.65 -3.35 -2.51
CA GLY A 195 -11.47 -2.26 -3.05
C GLY A 195 -12.95 -2.60 -3.12
N GLY A 196 -13.82 -1.67 -2.73
CA GLY A 196 -15.27 -1.88 -2.69
C GLY A 196 -15.80 -2.69 -1.50
N ALA A 197 -14.94 -3.13 -0.57
CA ALA A 197 -15.37 -3.75 0.67
C ALA A 197 -16.06 -2.73 1.59
N GLY A 198 -16.98 -3.20 2.41
CA GLY A 198 -17.50 -2.50 3.58
C GLY A 198 -17.19 -3.29 4.85
N VAL A 199 -17.53 -2.71 5.99
CA VAL A 199 -17.43 -3.40 7.27
C VAL A 199 -18.53 -4.45 7.40
N VAL A 200 -19.76 -4.09 7.01
CA VAL A 200 -20.95 -4.96 7.12
C VAL A 200 -21.50 -5.37 5.77
N ALA A 201 -21.25 -4.57 4.72
CA ALA A 201 -21.62 -4.85 3.34
C ALA A 201 -20.40 -5.34 2.53
N GLY A 202 -20.60 -6.29 1.61
CA GLY A 202 -19.53 -6.82 0.75
C GLY A 202 -20.05 -7.75 -0.35
N THR A 203 -19.15 -8.19 -1.23
CA THR A 203 -19.41 -9.20 -2.27
C THR A 203 -18.45 -10.40 -2.11
N SER A 204 -18.48 -11.36 -3.03
CA SER A 204 -17.48 -12.43 -3.10
C SER A 204 -16.08 -11.90 -3.39
N GLU A 205 -15.97 -10.94 -4.30
CA GLU A 205 -14.71 -10.33 -4.74
C GLU A 205 -14.21 -9.27 -3.78
N ALA A 206 -15.14 -8.54 -3.13
CA ALA A 206 -14.85 -7.52 -2.12
C ALA A 206 -15.44 -7.93 -0.76
N PRO A 207 -14.81 -8.90 -0.06
CA PRO A 207 -15.33 -9.44 1.18
C PRO A 207 -15.31 -8.41 2.30
N LYS A 208 -16.38 -8.39 3.11
CA LYS A 208 -16.52 -7.50 4.27
C LYS A 208 -15.46 -7.76 5.35
N LEU A 209 -15.22 -6.78 6.23
CA LEU A 209 -14.17 -6.82 7.27
C LEU A 209 -14.06 -8.17 8.00
N GLY A 210 -15.18 -8.70 8.51
CA GLY A 210 -15.16 -9.97 9.25
C GLY A 210 -14.59 -11.14 8.44
N ARG A 211 -14.79 -11.16 7.12
CA ARG A 211 -14.23 -12.19 6.23
C ARG A 211 -12.74 -12.00 5.96
N GLN A 212 -12.25 -10.77 5.94
CA GLN A 212 -10.82 -10.46 5.86
C GLN A 212 -10.13 -10.95 7.14
N VAL A 213 -10.70 -10.66 8.32
CA VAL A 213 -10.20 -11.14 9.62
C VAL A 213 -10.28 -12.67 9.73
N ASP A 214 -11.36 -13.31 9.26
CA ASP A 214 -11.47 -14.77 9.19
C ASP A 214 -10.38 -15.40 8.32
N LYS A 215 -9.97 -14.73 7.23
CA LYS A 215 -8.88 -15.19 6.35
C LYS A 215 -7.55 -15.13 7.11
N PHE A 216 -7.24 -14.02 7.75
CA PHE A 216 -6.06 -13.87 8.61
C PHE A 216 -6.00 -14.94 9.71
N LYS A 217 -7.08 -15.10 10.50
CA LYS A 217 -7.16 -16.12 11.58
C LYS A 217 -6.93 -17.54 11.07
N ARG A 218 -7.45 -17.86 9.89
CA ARG A 218 -7.24 -19.18 9.27
C ARG A 218 -5.78 -19.37 8.85
N MET A 219 -5.13 -18.35 8.31
CA MET A 219 -3.72 -18.41 7.92
C MET A 219 -2.80 -18.58 9.13
N VAL A 220 -3.08 -17.91 10.25
CA VAL A 220 -2.38 -18.14 11.52
C VAL A 220 -2.57 -19.57 12.02
N ARG A 221 -3.82 -20.05 12.09
CA ARG A 221 -4.13 -21.43 12.53
C ARG A 221 -3.50 -22.52 11.67
N HIS A 222 -3.27 -22.25 10.39
CA HIS A 222 -2.66 -23.20 9.46
C HIS A 222 -1.13 -23.05 9.38
N GLY A 223 -0.53 -22.16 10.18
CA GLY A 223 0.91 -21.91 10.21
C GLY A 223 1.45 -21.26 8.92
N ILE A 224 0.58 -20.61 8.14
CA ILE A 224 1.01 -19.80 6.99
C ILE A 224 1.57 -18.47 7.49
N ILE A 225 0.85 -17.84 8.42
CA ILE A 225 1.34 -16.74 9.26
C ILE A 225 1.77 -17.37 10.59
N ASP A 226 2.94 -16.97 11.08
CA ASP A 226 3.44 -17.38 12.40
C ASP A 226 2.43 -17.01 13.50
N ASP A 227 2.22 -17.90 14.47
CA ASP A 227 1.36 -17.63 15.62
C ASP A 227 2.04 -16.73 16.67
N ASP A 228 3.36 -16.53 16.56
CA ASP A 228 4.06 -15.42 17.21
C ASP A 228 3.83 -14.10 16.45
N LEU A 229 2.79 -13.41 16.91
CA LEU A 229 2.38 -12.08 16.48
C LEU A 229 2.97 -10.97 17.36
N THR A 230 4.00 -11.27 18.16
CA THR A 230 4.82 -10.23 18.80
C THR A 230 5.41 -9.31 17.73
N ASP A 231 5.53 -8.02 18.04
CA ASP A 231 6.01 -6.99 17.10
C ASP A 231 5.11 -6.94 15.85
N SER A 232 3.78 -6.96 16.03
CA SER A 232 2.85 -6.78 14.91
C SER A 232 1.86 -5.64 15.11
N VAL A 233 1.55 -4.98 14.00
CA VAL A 233 0.53 -3.93 13.90
C VAL A 233 -0.55 -4.40 12.96
N ALA A 234 -1.81 -4.36 13.37
CA ALA A 234 -2.93 -4.41 12.45
C ALA A 234 -3.41 -3.01 12.10
N LEU A 235 -3.71 -2.74 10.83
CA LEU A 235 -4.32 -1.50 10.35
C LEU A 235 -5.72 -1.79 9.81
N ILE A 236 -6.75 -1.18 10.39
CA ILE A 236 -8.13 -1.26 9.91
C ILE A 236 -8.51 0.10 9.32
N ALA A 237 -8.66 0.16 7.99
CA ALA A 237 -8.90 1.39 7.25
C ALA A 237 -10.07 1.28 6.28
N PHE A 238 -11.14 2.04 6.53
CA PHE A 238 -12.32 2.08 5.66
C PHE A 238 -12.71 3.52 5.30
N SER A 239 -13.02 3.75 4.03
CA SER A 239 -13.62 4.98 3.53
C SER A 239 -15.06 5.17 4.00
N GLY A 240 -15.75 4.05 4.31
CA GLY A 240 -17.17 3.97 4.62
C GLY A 240 -18.10 4.13 3.41
N ARG A 241 -17.55 4.19 2.18
CA ARG A 241 -18.33 4.30 0.95
C ARG A 241 -19.42 3.24 0.88
N ARG A 242 -19.04 1.99 1.15
CA ARG A 242 -19.91 0.84 0.93
C ARG A 242 -21.02 0.72 1.97
N ASP A 243 -20.71 0.99 3.23
CA ASP A 243 -21.70 0.87 4.32
C ASP A 243 -22.68 2.05 4.34
N TYR A 244 -22.24 3.24 3.91
CA TYR A 244 -23.05 4.47 3.91
C TYR A 244 -23.48 4.93 2.53
N GLU A 245 -23.36 4.10 1.49
CA GLU A 245 -23.65 4.46 0.09
C GLU A 245 -25.00 5.15 -0.11
N ARG A 246 -26.00 4.77 0.70
CA ARG A 246 -27.39 5.23 0.61
C ARG A 246 -27.81 6.16 1.73
N PHE A 247 -26.86 6.83 2.41
CA PHE A 247 -27.20 7.62 3.59
C PHE A 247 -28.19 8.78 3.32
N HIS A 248 -28.28 9.30 2.10
CA HIS A 248 -29.29 10.30 1.73
C HIS A 248 -30.72 9.76 1.76
N ASP A 249 -30.90 8.44 1.62
CA ASP A 249 -32.21 7.77 1.72
C ASP A 249 -32.55 7.42 3.20
N MET A 250 -31.62 7.62 4.14
CA MET A 250 -31.74 7.16 5.52
C MET A 250 -32.31 8.21 6.45
N THR A 251 -33.16 7.80 7.38
CA THR A 251 -33.54 8.63 8.53
C THR A 251 -32.39 8.72 9.53
N ASN A 252 -32.50 9.65 10.49
CA ASN A 252 -31.53 9.74 11.59
C ASN A 252 -31.46 8.46 12.44
N THR A 253 -32.55 7.71 12.53
CA THR A 253 -32.59 6.43 13.24
C THR A 253 -31.83 5.37 12.45
N ASP A 254 -32.03 5.32 11.14
CA ASP A 254 -31.33 4.37 10.26
C ASP A 254 -29.82 4.63 10.26
N VAL A 255 -29.38 5.89 10.16
CA VAL A 255 -27.96 6.26 10.24
C VAL A 255 -27.34 5.79 11.56
N LYS A 256 -28.05 5.95 12.69
CA LYS A 256 -27.57 5.45 13.98
C LYS A 256 -27.46 3.94 14.01
N ALA A 257 -28.47 3.22 13.51
CA ALA A 257 -28.47 1.76 13.48
C ALA A 257 -27.32 1.21 12.62
N VAL A 258 -27.11 1.76 11.42
CA VAL A 258 -25.98 1.39 10.55
C VAL A 258 -24.66 1.73 11.22
N ALA A 259 -24.53 2.92 11.82
CA ALA A 259 -23.31 3.28 12.54
C ALA A 259 -23.03 2.40 13.76
N GLN A 260 -24.06 1.94 14.46
CA GLN A 260 -23.89 0.96 15.54
C GLN A 260 -23.36 -0.35 14.99
N ASP A 261 -24.01 -0.95 13.99
CA ASP A 261 -23.59 -2.24 13.41
C ASP A 261 -22.17 -2.20 12.83
N VAL A 262 -21.85 -1.13 12.07
CA VAL A 262 -20.51 -0.92 11.53
C VAL A 262 -19.47 -0.81 12.64
N THR A 263 -19.71 0.01 13.66
CA THR A 263 -18.72 0.18 14.74
C THR A 263 -18.64 -1.02 15.68
N ASP A 264 -19.72 -1.77 15.86
CA ASP A 264 -19.70 -3.07 16.57
C ASP A 264 -18.81 -4.07 15.83
N LYS A 265 -18.91 -4.14 14.50
CA LYS A 265 -18.06 -5.05 13.71
C LYS A 265 -16.60 -4.64 13.63
N ILE A 266 -16.30 -3.34 13.72
CA ILE A 266 -14.92 -2.86 13.90
C ILE A 266 -14.41 -3.25 15.30
N ALA A 267 -15.20 -3.06 16.35
CA ALA A 267 -14.83 -3.46 17.71
C ALA A 267 -14.59 -4.97 17.82
N ASP A 268 -15.49 -5.79 17.26
CA ASP A 268 -15.34 -7.25 17.16
C ASP A 268 -14.03 -7.64 16.45
N ALA A 269 -13.65 -6.92 15.39
CA ALA A 269 -12.42 -7.19 14.65
C ALA A 269 -11.17 -6.84 15.48
N VAL A 270 -11.18 -5.69 16.18
CA VAL A 270 -10.11 -5.27 17.08
C VAL A 270 -9.90 -6.30 18.19
N GLU A 271 -10.98 -6.69 18.88
CA GLU A 271 -10.91 -7.69 19.95
C GLU A 271 -10.35 -9.02 19.44
N GLN A 272 -10.84 -9.51 18.29
CA GLN A 272 -10.35 -10.75 17.70
C GLN A 272 -8.87 -10.72 17.29
N LEU A 273 -8.36 -9.57 16.85
CA LEU A 273 -6.96 -9.41 16.47
C LEU A 273 -6.06 -9.38 17.71
N LEU A 274 -6.45 -8.61 18.74
CA LEU A 274 -5.76 -8.56 20.03
C LEU A 274 -5.76 -9.94 20.72
N ASP A 275 -6.90 -10.63 20.73
CA ASP A 275 -7.03 -11.99 21.30
C ASP A 275 -6.17 -13.03 20.57
N LEU A 276 -5.89 -12.81 19.27
CA LEU A 276 -5.01 -13.68 18.50
C LEU A 276 -3.53 -13.42 18.79
N GLY A 277 -3.20 -12.31 19.45
CA GLY A 277 -1.84 -11.91 19.79
C GLY A 277 -1.27 -10.77 18.95
N VAL A 278 -2.06 -10.12 18.08
CA VAL A 278 -1.61 -8.88 17.43
C VAL A 278 -1.33 -7.84 18.50
N GLU A 279 -0.14 -7.26 18.51
CA GLU A 279 0.32 -6.43 19.62
C GLU A 279 -0.36 -5.05 19.64
N LYS A 280 -0.50 -4.43 18.47
CA LYS A 280 -1.03 -3.07 18.33
C LYS A 280 -2.03 -3.01 17.18
N VAL A 281 -3.09 -2.22 17.35
CA VAL A 281 -4.07 -1.99 16.28
C VAL A 281 -4.20 -0.51 15.99
N VAL A 282 -4.09 -0.13 14.72
CA VAL A 282 -4.35 1.22 14.22
C VAL A 282 -5.71 1.19 13.54
N VAL A 283 -6.65 2.03 13.98
CA VAL A 283 -7.98 2.12 13.39
C VAL A 283 -8.23 3.54 12.91
N THR A 284 -8.71 3.67 11.67
CA THR A 284 -9.06 4.97 11.10
C THR A 284 -10.46 5.40 11.54
N THR A 285 -10.63 6.68 11.88
CA THR A 285 -12.00 7.25 11.94
C THR A 285 -12.61 7.34 10.55
N LEU A 286 -13.95 7.37 10.46
CA LEU A 286 -14.63 7.68 9.21
C LEU A 286 -14.23 9.12 8.79
N PRO A 287 -13.74 9.35 7.56
CA PRO A 287 -13.42 10.69 7.09
C PRO A 287 -14.71 11.54 6.98
N PRO A 288 -14.60 12.85 6.67
CA PRO A 288 -15.76 13.71 6.43
C PRO A 288 -16.45 13.26 5.14
N LEU A 289 -17.33 12.25 5.22
CA LEU A 289 -17.90 11.51 4.08
C LEU A 289 -18.50 12.46 3.05
N GLY A 290 -19.27 13.45 3.51
CA GLY A 290 -19.89 14.47 2.67
C GLY A 290 -18.94 15.40 1.93
N CYS A 291 -17.67 15.47 2.33
CA CYS A 291 -16.65 16.26 1.66
C CYS A 291 -15.85 15.46 0.61
N THR A 292 -16.24 14.21 0.34
CA THR A 292 -15.67 13.47 -0.79
C THR A 292 -16.18 14.09 -2.10
N PRO A 293 -15.38 14.08 -3.19
CA PRO A 293 -15.79 14.73 -4.43
C PRO A 293 -17.10 14.18 -5.00
N GLY A 294 -17.35 12.88 -4.89
CA GLY A 294 -18.58 12.24 -5.37
C GLY A 294 -19.86 12.68 -4.67
N LEU A 295 -19.76 13.13 -3.41
CA LEU A 295 -20.91 13.62 -2.63
C LEU A 295 -21.00 15.15 -2.60
N SER A 296 -19.88 15.85 -2.71
CA SER A 296 -19.87 17.31 -2.71
C SER A 296 -20.11 17.94 -4.08
N LYS A 297 -19.92 17.22 -5.20
CA LYS A 297 -20.16 17.74 -6.55
C LYS A 297 -21.65 18.01 -6.79
N THR A 298 -22.01 19.26 -7.04
CA THR A 298 -23.37 19.67 -7.42
C THR A 298 -23.67 19.36 -8.88
N LYS A 299 -24.94 19.48 -9.28
CA LYS A 299 -25.37 19.33 -10.68
C LYS A 299 -24.71 20.32 -11.64
N ASP A 300 -24.28 21.47 -11.13
CA ASP A 300 -23.60 22.51 -11.91
C ASP A 300 -22.07 22.27 -11.99
N GLY A 301 -21.57 21.16 -11.46
CA GLY A 301 -20.15 20.80 -11.48
C GLY A 301 -19.31 21.54 -10.43
N VAL A 302 -19.94 22.22 -9.46
CA VAL A 302 -19.26 22.92 -8.37
C VAL A 302 -19.17 22.01 -7.15
N TYR A 303 -18.06 22.05 -6.42
CA TYR A 303 -17.91 21.28 -5.17
C TYR A 303 -18.47 22.06 -3.98
N ASP A 304 -19.55 21.55 -3.39
CA ASP A 304 -20.26 22.17 -2.26
C ASP A 304 -19.44 22.09 -0.98
N ALA A 305 -19.02 23.26 -0.51
CA ALA A 305 -18.33 23.47 0.75
C ALA A 305 -19.18 23.17 2.00
N LYS A 306 -20.48 22.88 1.87
CA LYS A 306 -21.33 22.45 3.00
C LYS A 306 -21.08 20.99 3.40
N CYS A 307 -20.62 20.16 2.46
CA CYS A 307 -20.35 18.74 2.65
C CYS A 307 -21.49 17.95 3.32
N ASP A 308 -22.58 17.67 2.60
CA ASP A 308 -23.72 16.92 3.17
C ASP A 308 -23.33 15.50 3.61
N GLY A 309 -23.68 15.10 4.83
CA GLY A 309 -23.27 13.81 5.43
C GLY A 309 -22.32 13.91 6.63
N GLN A 310 -21.93 15.11 7.09
CA GLN A 310 -21.13 15.27 8.32
C GLN A 310 -21.75 14.64 9.57
N LYS A 311 -23.09 14.50 9.58
CA LYS A 311 -23.81 13.83 10.65
C LYS A 311 -23.50 12.34 10.73
N VAL A 312 -23.40 11.67 9.58
CA VAL A 312 -23.02 10.24 9.50
C VAL A 312 -21.63 10.06 10.11
N THR A 313 -20.66 10.85 9.66
CA THR A 313 -19.30 10.90 10.21
C THR A 313 -19.28 11.15 11.71
N SER A 314 -20.07 12.10 12.19
CA SER A 314 -20.08 12.45 13.62
C SER A 314 -20.68 11.36 14.50
N ILE A 315 -21.75 10.70 14.04
CA ILE A 315 -22.38 9.59 14.77
C ILE A 315 -21.46 8.36 14.78
N HIS A 316 -20.92 7.97 13.62
CA HIS A 316 -19.99 6.84 13.52
C HIS A 316 -18.77 7.03 14.42
N ASN A 317 -18.10 8.19 14.32
CA ASN A 317 -16.86 8.41 15.07
C ASN A 317 -17.10 8.53 16.59
N ALA A 318 -18.30 8.97 17.02
CA ALA A 318 -18.67 8.95 18.43
C ALA A 318 -18.79 7.50 18.96
N TYR A 319 -19.33 6.57 18.17
CA TYR A 319 -19.36 5.17 18.56
C TYR A 319 -17.99 4.50 18.52
N LEU A 320 -17.11 4.85 17.57
CA LEU A 320 -15.72 4.37 17.61
C LEU A 320 -14.99 4.85 18.86
N GLU A 321 -15.18 6.11 19.25
CA GLU A 321 -14.60 6.65 20.47
C GLU A 321 -15.04 5.86 21.71
N GLU A 322 -16.33 5.54 21.80
CA GLU A 322 -16.91 4.77 22.91
C GLU A 322 -16.44 3.31 22.93
N LYS A 323 -16.36 2.65 21.78
CA LYS A 323 -16.18 1.19 21.67
C LYS A 323 -14.75 0.74 21.42
N VAL A 324 -13.96 1.53 20.71
CA VAL A 324 -12.67 1.10 20.12
C VAL A 324 -11.51 1.89 20.69
N PHE A 325 -11.64 3.21 20.84
CA PHE A 325 -10.51 4.06 21.27
C PHE A 325 -10.31 4.12 22.79
N GLN A 326 -11.03 3.31 23.55
CA GLN A 326 -10.79 3.10 24.99
C GLN A 326 -9.64 2.11 25.26
N TYR A 327 -9.27 1.28 24.27
CA TYR A 327 -8.21 0.28 24.40
C TYR A 327 -6.81 0.93 24.28
N LYS A 328 -5.94 0.67 25.27
CA LYS A 328 -4.57 1.22 25.30
C LYS A 328 -3.68 0.77 24.13
N ASP A 329 -4.00 -0.39 23.56
CA ASP A 329 -3.27 -1.02 22.46
C ASP A 329 -3.90 -0.69 21.09
N VAL A 330 -4.81 0.30 21.07
CA VAL A 330 -5.45 0.80 19.86
C VAL A 330 -5.09 2.26 19.65
N PHE A 331 -4.60 2.59 18.46
CA PHE A 331 -4.32 3.97 18.04
C PHE A 331 -5.43 4.51 17.14
N ASN A 332 -5.93 5.69 17.50
CA ASN A 332 -6.88 6.45 16.70
C ASN A 332 -6.15 7.24 15.61
N LEU A 333 -6.20 6.75 14.37
CA LEU A 333 -5.76 7.51 13.20
C LEU A 333 -6.94 8.37 12.71
N ASP A 334 -7.05 9.57 13.26
CA ASP A 334 -8.21 10.46 13.07
C ASP A 334 -8.26 11.11 11.67
N LEU A 335 -8.72 10.34 10.68
CA LEU A 335 -8.92 10.80 9.31
C LEU A 335 -9.90 11.97 9.23
N LYS A 336 -10.94 12.01 10.07
CA LYS A 336 -11.88 13.16 10.10
C LYS A 336 -11.14 14.46 10.34
N ALA A 337 -10.28 14.51 11.36
CA ALA A 337 -9.54 15.73 11.67
C ALA A 337 -8.46 16.04 10.61
N ALA A 338 -7.70 15.03 10.17
CA ALA A 338 -6.63 15.22 9.18
C ALA A 338 -7.18 15.67 7.81
N PHE A 339 -8.25 15.06 7.32
CA PHE A 339 -8.90 15.47 6.07
C PHE A 339 -9.45 16.89 6.19
N ASN A 340 -10.08 17.25 7.32
CA ASN A 340 -10.56 18.62 7.52
C ASN A 340 -9.41 19.65 7.55
N ARG A 341 -8.25 19.30 8.11
CA ARG A 341 -7.06 20.18 8.10
C ARG A 341 -6.47 20.35 6.71
N HIS A 342 -6.44 19.32 5.87
CA HIS A 342 -5.83 19.39 4.55
C HIS A 342 -6.77 19.81 3.42
N ALA A 343 -8.00 19.32 3.44
CA ALA A 343 -8.96 19.39 2.33
C ALA A 343 -10.34 19.92 2.74
N GLY A 344 -10.61 20.06 4.04
CA GLY A 344 -11.88 20.59 4.51
C GLY A 344 -12.16 22.00 3.96
N PRO A 345 -13.44 22.41 3.83
CA PRO A 345 -13.84 23.74 3.35
C PRO A 345 -13.18 24.89 4.11
N SER A 346 -13.02 24.73 5.43
CA SER A 346 -12.38 25.70 6.33
C SER A 346 -10.86 25.51 6.46
N SER A 347 -10.28 24.57 5.73
CA SER A 347 -8.84 24.28 5.77
C SER A 347 -8.05 25.53 5.39
N ARG A 348 -7.06 25.88 6.22
CA ARG A 348 -6.06 26.91 5.91
C ARG A 348 -4.80 26.35 5.24
N SER A 349 -4.76 25.04 5.00
CA SER A 349 -3.62 24.41 4.34
C SER A 349 -3.45 24.99 2.94
N LYS A 350 -2.21 25.36 2.61
CA LYS A 350 -1.79 25.82 1.28
C LYS A 350 -1.18 24.69 0.44
N LYS A 351 -1.11 23.46 0.99
CA LYS A 351 -0.49 22.31 0.33
C LYS A 351 -1.24 21.90 -0.93
N PHE A 352 -2.57 21.94 -0.86
CA PHE A 352 -3.46 21.61 -1.97
C PHE A 352 -4.19 22.86 -2.45
N LYS A 353 -4.14 23.09 -3.77
CA LYS A 353 -4.91 24.13 -4.43
C LYS A 353 -6.36 23.67 -4.60
N TYR A 354 -6.52 22.40 -4.99
CA TYR A 354 -7.79 21.75 -5.24
C TYR A 354 -8.07 20.78 -4.10
N LYS A 355 -9.00 21.15 -3.23
CA LYS A 355 -9.25 20.45 -1.97
C LYS A 355 -10.37 19.42 -2.10
N LEU A 356 -11.49 19.82 -2.71
CA LEU A 356 -12.66 18.96 -2.93
C LEU A 356 -12.79 18.51 -4.39
N GLU A 357 -12.17 19.25 -5.32
CA GLU A 357 -12.11 18.86 -6.73
C GLU A 357 -11.09 17.72 -6.88
N PRO A 358 -11.42 16.62 -7.59
CA PRO A 358 -10.52 15.50 -7.83
C PRO A 358 -9.62 15.78 -9.03
N CYS A 359 -8.44 15.16 -9.04
CA CYS A 359 -7.52 15.27 -10.16
C CYS A 359 -8.03 14.55 -11.41
N CYS A 360 -8.68 13.41 -11.24
CA CYS A 360 -9.25 12.59 -12.30
C CYS A 360 -10.77 12.61 -12.18
N ASP A 361 -11.41 13.46 -12.99
CA ASP A 361 -12.85 13.72 -12.92
C ASP A 361 -13.55 13.16 -14.15
N SER A 362 -14.59 12.35 -13.94
CA SER A 362 -15.38 11.78 -15.04
C SER A 362 -16.14 12.88 -15.79
N LEU A 363 -16.24 12.75 -17.12
CA LEU A 363 -17.04 13.64 -17.97
C LEU A 363 -18.54 13.39 -17.80
N ASP A 364 -18.93 12.16 -17.45
CA ASP A 364 -20.29 11.78 -17.12
C ASP A 364 -20.46 11.61 -15.60
N GLN A 365 -21.60 12.05 -15.07
CA GLN A 365 -21.97 11.90 -13.66
C GLN A 365 -22.06 10.43 -13.24
N SER A 366 -22.45 9.54 -14.14
CA SER A 366 -22.51 8.09 -13.86
C SER A 366 -21.18 7.36 -14.10
N GLY A 367 -20.22 8.03 -14.74
CA GLY A 367 -18.93 7.45 -15.11
C GLY A 367 -17.93 7.34 -13.97
N TYR A 368 -16.68 7.07 -14.33
CA TYR A 368 -15.57 6.90 -13.39
C TYR A 368 -14.22 7.33 -13.99
N CYS A 369 -13.28 7.68 -13.11
CA CYS A 369 -11.90 7.96 -13.50
C CYS A 369 -11.28 6.75 -14.24
N GLY A 370 -10.66 6.99 -15.40
CA GLY A 370 -10.06 5.93 -16.21
C GLY A 370 -10.99 5.31 -17.25
N GLN A 371 -12.29 5.67 -17.26
CA GLN A 371 -13.22 5.19 -18.28
C GLN A 371 -12.81 5.63 -19.69
N ILE A 372 -12.97 4.74 -20.66
CA ILE A 372 -12.73 4.99 -22.09
C ILE A 372 -13.94 4.55 -22.93
N THR A 373 -14.06 5.08 -24.14
CA THR A 373 -15.01 4.56 -25.15
C THR A 373 -14.52 3.25 -25.76
N GLU A 374 -15.34 2.61 -26.60
CA GLU A 374 -14.94 1.45 -27.41
C GLU A 374 -13.73 1.76 -28.31
N ASP A 375 -13.62 3.01 -28.79
CA ASP A 375 -12.50 3.49 -29.60
C ASP A 375 -11.24 3.86 -28.77
N GLY A 376 -11.31 3.75 -27.45
CA GLY A 376 -10.21 4.06 -26.53
C GLY A 376 -10.10 5.53 -26.11
N GLU A 377 -11.11 6.35 -26.42
CA GLU A 377 -11.09 7.78 -26.08
C GLU A 377 -11.39 8.01 -24.59
N PRO A 378 -10.55 8.76 -23.85
CA PRO A 378 -10.79 9.05 -22.43
C PRO A 378 -12.13 9.74 -22.18
N GLN A 379 -12.88 9.24 -21.20
CA GLN A 379 -14.14 9.81 -20.72
C GLN A 379 -13.97 10.55 -19.38
N TYR A 380 -12.77 11.06 -19.13
CA TYR A 380 -12.41 11.79 -17.92
C TYR A 380 -11.41 12.91 -18.23
N ASN A 381 -11.41 13.94 -17.39
CA ASN A 381 -10.39 14.97 -17.35
C ASN A 381 -9.30 14.57 -16.35
N LEU A 382 -8.03 14.82 -16.70
CA LEU A 382 -6.90 14.61 -15.81
C LEU A 382 -6.17 15.93 -15.53
N GLY A 383 -6.09 16.31 -14.27
CA GLY A 383 -5.37 17.49 -13.80
C GLY A 383 -3.86 17.38 -14.07
N ALA A 384 -3.28 18.43 -14.66
CA ALA A 384 -1.87 18.43 -15.07
C ALA A 384 -0.85 18.34 -13.91
N LYS A 385 -1.27 18.62 -12.66
CA LYS A 385 -0.40 18.62 -11.47
C LYS A 385 -1.10 17.89 -10.32
N PRO A 386 -1.07 16.55 -10.30
CA PRO A 386 -1.78 15.76 -9.30
C PRO A 386 -1.38 16.07 -7.85
N ASP A 387 -0.15 16.55 -7.61
CA ASP A 387 0.32 16.99 -6.28
C ASP A 387 -0.39 18.24 -5.72
N LYS A 388 -1.18 18.94 -6.55
CA LYS A 388 -2.01 20.08 -6.14
C LYS A 388 -3.43 19.71 -5.78
N PHE A 389 -3.84 18.46 -6.01
CA PHE A 389 -5.15 17.92 -5.68
C PHE A 389 -5.05 17.03 -4.45
N PHE A 390 -5.98 17.20 -3.51
CA PHE A 390 -6.09 16.28 -2.39
C PHE A 390 -6.69 14.94 -2.82
N TYR A 391 -7.77 14.98 -3.60
CA TYR A 391 -8.44 13.79 -4.13
C TYR A 391 -7.94 13.41 -5.52
N TRP A 392 -7.78 12.12 -5.74
CA TRP A 392 -7.49 11.51 -7.01
C TRP A 392 -8.76 11.33 -7.84
N ASP A 393 -9.75 10.63 -7.30
CA ASP A 393 -11.04 10.36 -7.95
C ASP A 393 -12.20 10.80 -7.04
N ASP A 394 -13.42 10.25 -7.25
CA ASP A 394 -14.63 10.65 -6.54
C ASP A 394 -14.60 10.40 -5.01
N ILE A 395 -13.60 9.69 -4.48
CA ILE A 395 -13.48 9.42 -3.04
C ILE A 395 -12.04 9.29 -2.54
N ASN A 396 -11.13 8.79 -3.36
CA ASN A 396 -9.79 8.42 -2.93
C ASN A 396 -8.84 9.61 -2.96
N PRO A 397 -8.01 9.81 -1.92
CA PRO A 397 -6.91 10.77 -1.96
C PRO A 397 -5.85 10.43 -3.03
N THR A 398 -5.15 11.46 -3.51
CA THR A 398 -3.92 11.29 -4.27
C THR A 398 -2.81 10.73 -3.38
N HIS A 399 -1.75 10.20 -3.98
CA HIS A 399 -0.50 9.89 -3.28
C HIS A 399 -0.04 11.05 -2.39
N ALA A 400 -0.14 12.29 -2.89
CA ALA A 400 0.22 13.48 -2.13
C ALA A 400 -0.76 13.76 -0.97
N GLY A 401 -2.05 13.50 -1.18
CA GLY A 401 -3.10 13.54 -0.15
C GLY A 401 -2.82 12.56 0.99
N TRP A 402 -2.59 11.29 0.65
CA TRP A 402 -2.25 10.25 1.63
C TRP A 402 -0.98 10.56 2.40
N LYS A 403 0.10 10.95 1.70
CA LYS A 403 1.34 11.40 2.34
C LYS A 403 1.11 12.55 3.31
N ALA A 404 0.25 13.51 2.96
CA ALA A 404 -0.04 14.63 3.84
C ALA A 404 -0.73 14.17 5.13
N VAL A 405 -1.78 13.37 4.99
CA VAL A 405 -2.57 12.85 6.11
C VAL A 405 -1.72 12.02 7.07
N VAL A 406 -1.00 11.02 6.56
CA VAL A 406 -0.28 10.07 7.41
C VAL A 406 0.92 10.71 8.10
N ASN A 407 1.63 11.63 7.42
CA ASN A 407 2.77 12.33 8.02
C ASN A 407 2.37 13.19 9.24
N GLU A 408 1.11 13.63 9.36
CA GLU A 408 0.67 14.34 10.57
C GLU A 408 0.67 13.45 11.83
N PHE A 409 0.66 12.12 11.65
CA PHE A 409 0.63 11.15 12.73
C PHE A 409 1.98 10.46 12.97
N GLU A 410 3.03 10.78 12.21
CA GLU A 410 4.31 10.06 12.28
C GLU A 410 4.86 9.98 13.70
N GLU A 411 5.04 11.11 14.39
CA GLU A 411 5.55 11.12 15.77
C GLU A 411 4.61 10.39 16.74
N SER A 412 3.29 10.57 16.59
CA SER A 412 2.30 9.93 17.47
C SER A 412 2.26 8.40 17.29
N ILE A 413 2.39 7.92 16.06
CA ILE A 413 2.47 6.48 15.75
C ILE A 413 3.79 5.92 16.28
N ARG A 414 4.92 6.58 16.05
CA ARG A 414 6.23 6.18 16.60
C ARG A 414 6.20 6.06 18.12
N ASN A 415 5.66 7.08 18.80
CA ASN A 415 5.49 7.07 20.26
C ASN A 415 4.58 5.94 20.75
N PHE A 416 3.48 5.67 20.05
CA PHE A 416 2.55 4.59 20.37
C PHE A 416 3.17 3.19 20.21
N LEU A 417 4.09 3.04 19.26
CA LEU A 417 4.78 1.80 18.93
C LEU A 417 6.14 1.65 19.63
N HIS A 418 6.58 2.68 20.35
CA HIS A 418 7.88 2.73 21.03
C HIS A 418 9.10 2.54 20.08
N ILE A 419 9.07 3.20 18.92
CA ILE A 419 10.14 3.18 17.89
C ILE A 419 10.63 4.57 17.49
#